data_AF-A0A849TK71-F1
#
_entry.id   AF-A0A849TK71-F1
#
_cell.length_a   1.000
_cell.length_b   1.000
_cell.length_c   1.000
_cell.angle_alpha   90.00
_cell.angle_beta   90.00
_cell.angle_gamma   90.00
#
_symmetry.space_group_name_H-M   'P 1'
#
loop_
_entity.id
_entity.type
_entity.pdbx_description
1 polymer ?
#
loop_
_entity_poly.entity_id
_entity_poly.type
_entity_poly.pdbx_seq_one_letter_code
_entity_poly.pdbx_strand_id
1 'polypeptide(L)'
;MRSMMRHGFTIVRVALVLGVVTASTGAVAQDACPAAPPVVRDITLPRFYGDKDGSVIDPERDAAHKAAVAPLTAFVRAVTQDADKALRRSKPEAQKALALCTLTWIATWAKGDAWLGTMATRQAEYQRKWDLAGVALAYLKLKPFATAEQRQVIEPWLKRFADVARTFFDDRERQRNNHWYWLGLGAAAVGMAAESPQHWE
;
A
#
# COMPACT_ATOMS: atom_id res chain seq x y z
N MET A 1 8.31 -56.34 -84.69
CA MET A 1 8.70 -56.63 -83.29
C MET A 1 8.77 -55.31 -82.52
N ARG A 2 8.48 -55.36 -81.23
CA ARG A 2 7.94 -54.28 -80.38
C ARG A 2 8.82 -53.03 -80.20
N SER A 3 8.10 -51.91 -80.10
CA SER A 3 8.48 -50.60 -79.56
C SER A 3 9.04 -50.65 -78.13
N MET A 4 9.96 -49.74 -77.79
CA MET A 4 10.06 -49.17 -76.44
C MET A 4 10.82 -47.83 -76.46
N MET A 5 10.05 -46.73 -76.46
CA MET A 5 10.51 -45.37 -76.12
C MET A 5 10.77 -45.29 -74.61
N ARG A 6 11.96 -44.84 -74.21
CA ARG A 6 12.26 -44.46 -72.82
C ARG A 6 11.82 -43.01 -72.57
N HIS A 7 10.76 -42.83 -71.79
CA HIS A 7 10.34 -41.52 -71.27
C HIS A 7 11.11 -41.23 -69.98
N GLY A 8 11.90 -40.16 -69.98
CA GLY A 8 12.53 -39.62 -68.77
C GLY A 8 11.51 -38.80 -67.98
N PHE A 9 11.18 -39.25 -66.77
CA PHE A 9 10.37 -38.49 -65.82
C PHE A 9 11.28 -37.51 -65.05
N THR A 10 11.12 -36.21 -65.30
CA THR A 10 11.73 -35.16 -64.48
C THR A 10 10.80 -34.88 -63.30
N ILE A 11 11.20 -35.28 -62.10
CA ILE A 11 10.46 -35.00 -60.86
C ILE A 11 10.73 -33.54 -60.46
N VAL A 12 9.74 -32.66 -60.63
CA VAL A 12 9.75 -31.31 -60.07
C VAL A 12 9.44 -31.40 -58.58
N ARG A 13 10.44 -31.16 -57.73
CA ARG A 13 10.25 -31.06 -56.28
C ARG A 13 9.71 -29.67 -55.93
N VAL A 14 8.42 -29.57 -55.62
CA VAL A 14 7.82 -28.38 -55.02
C VAL A 14 8.21 -28.35 -53.54
N ALA A 15 9.08 -27.42 -53.16
CA ALA A 15 9.43 -27.18 -51.77
C ALA A 15 8.33 -26.31 -51.12
N LEU A 16 7.51 -26.92 -50.25
CA LEU A 16 6.53 -26.23 -49.44
C LEU A 16 7.27 -25.53 -48.28
N VAL A 17 7.44 -24.21 -48.34
CA VAL A 17 7.99 -23.41 -47.25
C VAL A 17 6.87 -23.20 -46.22
N LEU A 18 6.87 -23.99 -45.14
CA LEU A 18 6.05 -23.71 -43.96
C LEU A 18 6.62 -22.46 -43.26
N GLY A 19 5.94 -21.32 -43.43
CA GLY A 19 6.20 -20.14 -42.61
C GLY A 19 5.80 -20.42 -41.16
N VAL A 20 6.77 -20.58 -40.28
CA VAL A 20 6.55 -20.64 -38.84
C VAL A 20 6.25 -19.21 -38.38
N VAL A 21 4.97 -18.88 -38.18
CA VAL A 21 4.57 -17.67 -37.48
C VAL A 21 4.79 -17.92 -35.99
N THR A 22 5.94 -17.49 -35.48
CA THR A 22 6.16 -17.40 -34.03
C THR A 22 5.29 -16.28 -33.48
N ALA A 23 4.14 -16.64 -32.92
CA ALA A 23 3.35 -15.72 -32.10
C ALA A 23 4.14 -15.42 -30.82
N SER A 24 4.80 -14.26 -30.79
CA SER A 24 5.39 -13.74 -29.57
C SER A 24 4.27 -13.41 -28.58
N THR A 25 3.99 -14.32 -27.66
CA THR A 25 3.23 -13.98 -26.45
C THR A 25 4.09 -13.03 -25.63
N GLY A 26 3.89 -11.73 -25.84
CA GLY A 26 4.44 -10.70 -24.96
C GLY A 26 3.80 -10.87 -23.59
N ALA A 27 4.49 -11.57 -22.69
CA ALA A 27 4.21 -11.47 -21.27
C ALA A 27 4.42 -10.01 -20.89
N VAL A 28 3.32 -9.30 -20.61
CA VAL A 28 3.36 -7.95 -20.04
C VAL A 28 4.07 -8.10 -18.69
N ALA A 29 5.29 -7.59 -18.59
CA ALA A 29 6.11 -7.69 -17.39
C ALA A 29 5.31 -7.18 -16.18
N GLN A 30 5.16 -8.03 -15.17
CA GLN A 30 4.59 -7.67 -13.86
C GLN A 30 5.57 -6.85 -12.99
N ASP A 31 6.62 -6.27 -13.57
CA ASP A 31 7.64 -5.47 -12.86
C ASP A 31 7.41 -3.95 -13.00
N ALA A 32 6.16 -3.48 -12.91
CA ALA A 32 5.85 -2.06 -13.11
C ALA A 32 5.97 -1.20 -11.82
N CYS A 33 5.87 -1.80 -10.64
CA CYS A 33 5.86 -1.09 -9.37
C CYS A 33 7.09 -1.46 -8.53
N PRO A 34 7.78 -0.49 -7.88
CA PRO A 34 8.82 -0.81 -6.93
C PRO A 34 8.28 -1.70 -5.80
N ALA A 35 9.12 -2.56 -5.24
CA ALA A 35 8.75 -3.36 -4.08
C ALA A 35 8.34 -2.45 -2.90
N ALA A 36 7.28 -2.83 -2.19
CA ALA A 36 6.88 -2.13 -0.98
C ALA A 36 7.99 -2.25 0.08
N PRO A 37 8.20 -1.22 0.93
CA PRO A 37 9.12 -1.34 2.05
C PRO A 37 8.64 -2.42 3.02
N PRO A 38 9.55 -3.01 3.83
CA PRO A 38 9.19 -4.03 4.81
C PRO A 38 8.05 -3.60 5.73
N VAL A 39 7.11 -4.51 5.97
CA VAL A 39 5.93 -4.24 6.79
C VAL A 39 6.32 -4.15 8.26
N VAL A 40 5.82 -3.12 8.95
CA VAL A 40 5.97 -2.96 10.40
C VAL A 40 4.66 -3.31 11.11
N ARG A 41 4.64 -4.48 11.75
CA ARG A 41 3.48 -4.99 12.50
C ARG A 41 3.47 -4.51 13.95
N ASP A 42 4.59 -4.72 14.66
CA ASP A 42 4.78 -4.35 16.06
C ASP A 42 5.60 -3.07 16.17
N ILE A 43 5.28 -2.21 17.14
CA ILE A 43 5.95 -0.92 17.31
C ILE A 43 6.43 -0.77 18.74
N THR A 44 7.75 -0.65 18.88
CA THR A 44 8.39 -0.17 20.10
C THR A 44 8.95 1.21 19.82
N LEU A 45 8.37 2.22 20.45
CA LEU A 45 8.74 3.61 20.21
C LEU A 45 9.05 4.29 21.55
N PRO A 46 10.30 4.68 21.83
CA PRO A 46 10.61 5.37 23.07
C PRO A 46 9.93 6.73 23.14
N ARG A 47 9.62 7.17 24.35
CA ARG A 47 9.16 8.54 24.61
C ARG A 47 10.36 9.48 24.45
N PHE A 48 10.19 10.57 23.69
CA PHE A 48 11.27 11.52 23.37
C PHE A 48 11.36 12.73 24.32
N TYR A 49 10.42 12.88 25.25
CA TYR A 49 10.48 13.89 26.30
C TYR A 49 11.23 13.39 27.54
N GLY A 50 12.04 14.28 28.14
CA GLY A 50 12.78 14.03 29.38
C GLY A 50 11.97 14.33 30.65
N ASP A 51 11.02 15.26 30.57
CA ASP A 51 10.18 15.71 31.70
C ASP A 51 8.84 14.98 31.75
N LYS A 52 8.18 14.95 32.91
CA LYS A 52 6.85 14.30 33.05
C LYS A 52 5.76 14.99 32.23
N ASP A 53 5.86 16.31 32.05
CA ASP A 53 4.79 17.14 31.46
C ASP A 53 4.80 17.09 29.92
N GLY A 54 5.85 16.55 29.30
CA GLY A 54 5.94 16.37 27.84
C GLY A 54 6.27 17.68 27.13
N SER A 55 7.11 18.51 27.77
CA SER A 55 7.45 19.86 27.30
C SER A 55 8.92 20.00 26.92
N VAL A 56 9.80 19.18 27.47
CA VAL A 56 11.26 19.24 27.28
C VAL A 56 11.73 17.99 26.54
N ILE A 57 12.22 18.18 25.32
CA ILE A 57 12.79 17.10 24.50
C ILE A 57 14.13 16.69 25.09
N ASP A 58 14.30 15.38 25.28
CA ASP A 58 15.59 14.78 25.60
C ASP A 58 16.29 14.39 24.29
N PRO A 59 17.49 14.91 23.98
CA PRO A 59 18.12 14.69 22.68
C PRO A 59 18.44 13.22 22.37
N GLU A 60 18.85 12.42 23.36
CA GLU A 60 19.19 11.01 23.15
C GLU A 60 17.92 10.19 22.89
N ARG A 61 16.87 10.45 23.67
CA ARG A 61 15.57 9.79 23.48
C ARG A 61 14.92 10.20 22.16
N ASP A 62 15.06 11.45 21.75
CA ASP A 62 14.57 11.94 20.45
C ASP A 62 15.30 11.27 19.29
N ALA A 63 16.64 11.12 19.37
CA ALA A 63 17.40 10.38 18.38
C ALA A 63 16.94 8.91 18.27
N ALA A 64 16.76 8.23 19.41
CA ALA A 64 16.25 6.86 19.45
C ALA A 64 14.82 6.75 18.90
N HIS A 65 13.95 7.72 19.23
CA HIS A 65 12.59 7.79 18.72
C HIS A 65 12.56 7.98 17.21
N LYS A 66 13.34 8.92 16.68
CA LYS A 66 13.45 9.19 15.25
C LYS A 66 13.93 7.97 14.47
N ALA A 67 14.93 7.25 15.01
CA ALA A 67 15.40 6.01 14.40
C ALA A 67 14.31 4.93 14.37
N ALA A 68 13.58 4.75 15.47
CA ALA A 68 12.51 3.75 15.57
C ALA A 68 11.29 4.06 14.69
N VAL A 69 10.92 5.34 14.53
CA VAL A 69 9.74 5.76 13.73
C VAL A 69 10.04 5.92 12.24
N ALA A 70 11.32 6.00 11.85
CA ALA A 70 11.74 6.23 10.47
C ALA A 70 11.06 5.33 9.42
N PRO A 71 10.97 3.98 9.58
CA PRO A 71 10.35 3.13 8.57
C PRO A 71 8.85 3.42 8.40
N LEU A 72 8.13 3.68 9.49
CA LEU A 72 6.71 4.06 9.48
C LEU A 72 6.51 5.40 8.75
N THR A 73 7.30 6.41 9.14
CA THR A 73 7.23 7.75 8.56
C THR A 73 7.58 7.72 7.07
N ALA A 74 8.57 6.92 6.66
CA ALA A 74 8.96 6.79 5.27
C ALA A 74 7.83 6.21 4.42
N PHE A 75 7.18 5.13 4.90
CA PHE A 75 6.03 4.54 4.22
C PHE A 75 4.86 5.52 4.12
N VAL A 76 4.41 6.09 5.26
CA VAL A 76 3.26 7.00 5.29
C VAL A 76 3.51 8.23 4.43
N ARG A 77 4.72 8.78 4.46
CA ARG A 77 5.12 9.90 3.60
C ARG A 77 5.06 9.52 2.13
N ALA A 78 5.56 8.35 1.75
CA ALA A 78 5.55 7.91 0.35
C ALA A 78 4.10 7.76 -0.15
N VAL A 79 3.25 7.02 0.55
CA VAL A 79 1.88 6.75 0.09
C VAL A 79 1.01 8.01 0.05
N THR A 80 1.18 8.92 1.02
CA THR A 80 0.46 10.20 1.03
C THR A 80 0.92 11.12 -0.11
N GLN A 81 2.23 11.22 -0.33
CA GLN A 81 2.77 12.02 -1.43
C GLN A 81 2.39 11.47 -2.79
N ASP A 82 2.39 10.16 -2.98
CA ASP A 82 2.06 9.54 -4.26
C ASP A 82 0.56 9.58 -4.52
N ALA A 83 -0.29 9.46 -3.50
CA ALA A 83 -1.72 9.76 -3.61
C ALA A 83 -1.96 11.20 -4.10
N ASP A 84 -1.26 12.17 -3.51
CA ASP A 84 -1.35 13.57 -3.91
C ASP A 84 -0.82 13.82 -5.32
N LYS A 85 0.30 13.19 -5.69
CA LYS A 85 0.86 13.29 -7.04
C LYS A 85 -0.08 12.67 -8.06
N ALA A 86 -0.69 11.52 -7.77
CA ALA A 86 -1.63 10.84 -8.67
C ALA A 86 -2.81 11.76 -9.02
N LEU A 87 -3.36 12.48 -8.05
CA LEU A 87 -4.45 13.44 -8.29
C LEU A 87 -4.04 14.66 -9.12
N ARG A 88 -2.75 15.04 -9.12
CA ARG A 88 -2.23 16.18 -9.89
C ARG A 88 -1.75 15.83 -11.30
N ARG A 89 -1.62 14.54 -11.64
CA ARG A 89 -1.14 14.11 -12.97
C ARG A 89 -2.22 14.43 -14.02
N SER A 90 -1.80 15.03 -15.13
CA SER A 90 -2.69 15.37 -16.25
C SER A 90 -2.91 14.22 -17.23
N LYS A 91 -1.99 13.25 -17.29
CA LYS A 91 -2.11 12.07 -18.17
C LYS A 91 -2.83 10.94 -17.43
N PRO A 92 -4.01 10.47 -17.88
CA PRO A 92 -4.78 9.43 -17.19
C PRO A 92 -3.99 8.14 -16.93
N GLU A 93 -3.20 7.67 -17.90
CA GLU A 93 -2.41 6.44 -17.73
C GLU A 93 -1.31 6.59 -16.66
N ALA A 94 -0.63 7.74 -16.61
CA ALA A 94 0.39 7.99 -15.61
C ALA A 94 -0.20 8.16 -14.20
N GLN A 95 -1.39 8.76 -14.11
CA GLN A 95 -2.18 8.84 -12.87
C GLN A 95 -2.54 7.43 -12.39
N LYS A 96 -3.15 6.62 -13.26
CA LYS A 96 -3.60 5.26 -12.94
C LYS A 96 -2.44 4.36 -12.54
N ALA A 97 -1.32 4.40 -13.27
CA ALA A 97 -0.13 3.62 -12.95
C ALA A 97 0.42 3.94 -11.56
N LEU A 98 0.59 5.23 -11.23
CA LEU A 98 1.07 5.63 -9.90
C LEU A 98 0.08 5.26 -8.79
N ALA A 99 -1.21 5.46 -9.03
CA ALA A 99 -2.26 5.08 -8.09
C ALA A 99 -2.23 3.57 -7.78
N LEU A 100 -2.17 2.73 -8.82
CA LEU A 100 -2.12 1.27 -8.68
C LEU A 100 -0.85 0.79 -7.96
N CYS A 101 0.31 1.40 -8.22
CA CYS A 101 1.53 1.08 -7.48
C CYS A 101 1.42 1.45 -6.00
N THR A 102 0.89 2.63 -5.70
CA THR A 102 0.68 3.08 -4.31
C THR A 102 -0.31 2.16 -3.59
N LEU A 103 -1.39 1.75 -4.25
CA LEU A 103 -2.37 0.80 -3.73
C LEU A 103 -1.77 -0.59 -3.51
N THR A 104 -0.81 -1.01 -4.35
CA THR A 104 -0.05 -2.27 -4.15
C THR A 104 0.78 -2.21 -2.86
N TRP A 105 1.38 -1.06 -2.55
CA TRP A 105 2.09 -0.86 -1.28
C TRP A 105 1.15 -0.92 -0.08
N ILE A 106 0.02 -0.20 -0.13
CA ILE A 106 -0.99 -0.22 0.94
C ILE A 106 -1.54 -1.65 1.13
N ALA A 107 -1.87 -2.36 0.04
CA ALA A 107 -2.32 -3.75 0.11
C ALA A 107 -1.26 -4.69 0.69
N THR A 108 0.03 -4.46 0.41
CA THR A 108 1.12 -5.25 0.97
C THR A 108 1.22 -5.06 2.49
N TRP A 109 1.16 -3.82 2.95
CA TRP A 109 1.14 -3.50 4.38
C TRP A 109 -0.12 -4.02 5.08
N ALA A 110 -1.27 -3.96 4.40
CA ALA A 110 -2.51 -4.55 4.89
C ALA A 110 -2.43 -6.08 5.06
N LYS A 111 -1.85 -6.80 4.09
CA LYS A 111 -1.63 -8.26 4.17
C LYS A 111 -0.65 -8.65 5.28
N GLY A 112 0.35 -7.83 5.52
CA GLY A 112 1.28 -8.00 6.63
C GLY A 112 0.72 -7.53 7.97
N ASP A 113 -0.56 -7.13 8.03
CA ASP A 113 -1.24 -6.66 9.23
C ASP A 113 -0.46 -5.54 9.94
N ALA A 114 0.07 -4.58 9.15
CA ALA A 114 0.79 -3.44 9.69
C ALA A 114 -0.02 -2.73 10.79
N TRP A 115 0.67 -2.29 11.85
CA TRP A 115 0.09 -1.68 13.07
C TRP A 115 -0.92 -2.52 13.88
N LEU A 116 -1.23 -3.75 13.46
CA LEU A 116 -2.16 -4.64 14.20
C LEU A 116 -1.44 -5.55 15.21
N GLY A 117 -0.12 -5.38 15.37
CA GLY A 117 0.66 -6.05 16.40
C GLY A 117 0.63 -5.33 17.75
N THR A 118 1.68 -5.56 18.52
CA THR A 118 1.89 -5.01 19.85
C THR A 118 2.46 -3.59 19.77
N MET A 119 1.79 -2.65 20.43
CA MET A 119 2.31 -1.30 20.67
C MET A 119 2.94 -1.28 22.08
N ALA A 120 4.27 -1.38 22.15
CA ALA A 120 4.97 -1.60 23.43
C ALA A 120 4.96 -0.38 24.37
N THR A 121 4.57 0.80 23.87
CA THR A 121 4.56 2.05 24.62
C THR A 121 3.35 2.91 24.26
N ARG A 122 3.00 3.87 25.13
CA ARG A 122 2.00 4.91 24.80
C ARG A 122 2.41 5.74 23.58
N GLN A 123 3.71 5.92 23.36
CA GLN A 123 4.19 6.67 22.21
C GLN A 123 3.97 5.90 20.90
N ALA A 124 4.11 4.58 20.91
CA ALA A 124 3.76 3.72 19.77
C ALA A 124 2.26 3.82 19.43
N GLU A 125 1.41 3.90 20.46
CA GLU A 125 -0.03 4.11 20.29
C GLU A 125 -0.39 5.47 19.68
N TYR A 126 0.35 6.52 20.06
CA TYR A 126 0.20 7.82 19.42
C TYR A 126 0.64 7.79 17.96
N GLN A 127 1.74 7.12 17.65
CA GLN A 127 2.18 6.93 16.26
C GLN A 127 1.13 6.19 15.43
N ARG A 128 0.59 5.10 15.98
CA ARG A 128 -0.41 4.24 15.35
C ARG A 128 -1.61 5.03 14.80
N LYS A 129 -2.19 5.95 15.59
CA LYS A 129 -3.32 6.76 15.12
C LYS A 129 -2.94 7.84 14.09
N TRP A 130 -1.73 8.38 14.12
CA TRP A 130 -1.30 9.37 13.13
C TRP A 130 -1.07 8.70 11.79
N ASP A 131 -0.46 7.52 11.80
CA ASP A 131 -0.27 6.69 10.61
C ASP A 131 -1.62 6.26 10.03
N LEU A 132 -2.59 5.85 10.89
CA LEU A 132 -3.96 5.56 10.47
C LEU A 132 -4.56 6.72 9.67
N ALA A 133 -4.49 7.95 10.19
CA ALA A 133 -5.04 9.11 9.50
C ALA A 133 -4.35 9.34 8.15
N GLY A 134 -3.02 9.27 8.10
CA GLY A 134 -2.26 9.43 6.86
C GLY A 134 -2.63 8.38 5.81
N VAL A 135 -2.64 7.11 6.18
CA VAL A 135 -2.92 6.00 5.26
C VAL A 135 -4.39 5.99 4.82
N ALA A 136 -5.34 6.23 5.73
CA ALA A 136 -6.76 6.28 5.39
C ALA A 136 -7.07 7.42 4.41
N LEU A 137 -6.49 8.61 4.60
CA LEU A 137 -6.64 9.73 3.67
C LEU A 137 -5.96 9.46 2.32
N ALA A 138 -4.80 8.80 2.30
CA ALA A 138 -4.15 8.38 1.06
C ALA A 138 -5.03 7.37 0.30
N TYR A 139 -5.57 6.37 0.99
CA TYR A 139 -6.47 5.39 0.39
C TYR A 139 -7.77 6.04 -0.12
N LEU A 140 -8.36 6.96 0.63
CA LEU A 140 -9.57 7.69 0.20
C LEU A 140 -9.37 8.36 -1.16
N LYS A 141 -8.23 9.03 -1.36
CA LYS A 141 -7.86 9.68 -2.63
C LYS A 141 -7.69 8.67 -3.78
N LEU A 142 -7.17 7.48 -3.45
CA LEU A 142 -6.79 6.47 -4.43
C LEU A 142 -7.88 5.42 -4.71
N LYS A 143 -8.89 5.32 -3.85
CA LYS A 143 -9.97 4.32 -3.94
C LYS A 143 -10.59 4.21 -5.35
N PRO A 144 -10.87 5.30 -6.09
CA PRO A 144 -11.41 5.20 -7.45
C PRO A 144 -10.54 4.39 -8.42
N PHE A 145 -9.24 4.25 -8.16
CA PHE A 145 -8.30 3.48 -8.98
C PHE A 145 -8.10 2.04 -8.49
N ALA A 146 -8.58 1.69 -7.29
CA ALA A 146 -8.34 0.39 -6.66
C ALA A 146 -9.11 -0.74 -7.33
N THR A 147 -8.42 -1.85 -7.60
CA THR A 147 -9.03 -3.09 -8.09
C THR A 147 -9.90 -3.73 -7.01
N ALA A 148 -10.77 -4.67 -7.40
CA ALA A 148 -11.61 -5.39 -6.45
C ALA A 148 -10.77 -6.14 -5.39
N GLU A 149 -9.68 -6.78 -5.82
CA GLU A 149 -8.78 -7.55 -4.95
C GLU A 149 -8.06 -6.63 -3.95
N GLN A 150 -7.64 -5.44 -4.39
CA GLN A 150 -7.03 -4.45 -3.50
C GLN A 150 -8.03 -3.97 -2.44
N ARG A 151 -9.27 -3.66 -2.84
CA ARG A 151 -10.34 -3.24 -1.91
C ARG A 151 -10.66 -4.31 -0.88
N GLN A 152 -10.78 -5.57 -1.31
CA GLN A 152 -11.04 -6.72 -0.44
C GLN A 152 -9.99 -6.92 0.65
N VAL A 153 -8.76 -6.49 0.40
CA VAL A 153 -7.65 -6.57 1.36
C VAL A 153 -7.56 -5.30 2.22
N ILE A 154 -7.58 -4.12 1.60
CA ILE A 154 -7.28 -2.85 2.27
C ILE A 154 -8.42 -2.42 3.18
N GLU A 155 -9.68 -2.55 2.75
CA GLU A 155 -10.80 -1.98 3.49
C GLU A 155 -11.08 -2.70 4.82
N PRO A 156 -11.10 -4.05 4.90
CA PRO A 156 -11.21 -4.74 6.19
C PRO A 156 -10.00 -4.48 7.10
N TRP A 157 -8.81 -4.33 6.54
CA TRP A 157 -7.62 -3.96 7.31
C TRP A 157 -7.73 -2.55 7.89
N LEU A 158 -8.16 -1.55 7.12
CA LEU A 158 -8.36 -0.19 7.63
C LEU A 158 -9.40 -0.13 8.77
N LYS A 159 -10.48 -0.92 8.67
CA LYS A 159 -11.49 -1.04 9.73
C LYS A 159 -10.86 -1.58 11.01
N ARG A 160 -10.17 -2.73 10.93
CA ARG A 160 -9.45 -3.32 12.07
C ARG A 160 -8.41 -2.35 12.65
N PHE A 161 -7.69 -1.63 11.80
CA PHE A 161 -6.68 -0.65 12.20
C PHE A 161 -7.32 0.49 13.00
N ALA A 162 -8.45 1.03 12.56
CA ALA A 162 -9.20 2.03 13.30
C ALA A 162 -9.77 1.48 14.63
N ASP A 163 -10.34 0.28 14.63
CA ASP A 163 -10.87 -0.37 15.84
C ASP A 163 -9.78 -0.54 16.92
N VAL A 164 -8.62 -1.09 16.54
CA VAL A 164 -7.53 -1.30 17.50
C VAL A 164 -6.95 0.03 17.95
N ALA A 165 -6.79 1.01 17.05
CA ALA A 165 -6.30 2.34 17.40
C ALA A 165 -7.22 3.03 18.41
N ARG A 166 -8.54 2.87 18.28
CA ARG A 166 -9.52 3.41 19.22
C ARG A 166 -9.44 2.76 20.60
N THR A 167 -9.23 1.44 20.67
CA THR A 167 -9.21 0.68 21.93
C THR A 167 -8.27 1.29 22.98
N PHE A 168 -7.10 1.82 22.56
CA PHE A 168 -6.17 2.48 23.48
C PHE A 168 -6.74 3.76 24.13
N PHE A 169 -7.60 4.49 23.41
CA PHE A 169 -8.19 5.75 23.87
C PHE A 169 -9.51 5.56 24.62
N ASP A 170 -10.17 4.40 24.52
CA ASP A 170 -11.41 4.13 25.27
C ASP A 170 -11.20 4.02 26.79
N ASP A 171 -9.95 3.91 27.25
CA ASP A 171 -9.62 3.99 28.67
C ASP A 171 -9.91 5.39 29.25
N ARG A 172 -10.82 5.43 30.23
CA ARG A 172 -11.36 6.66 30.83
C ARG A 172 -10.34 7.49 31.60
N GLU A 173 -9.21 6.92 31.98
CA GLU A 173 -8.13 7.67 32.64
C GLU A 173 -7.32 8.52 31.64
N ARG A 174 -7.54 8.34 30.33
CA ARG A 174 -6.79 9.05 29.29
C ARG A 174 -7.43 10.40 29.09
N GLN A 175 -6.61 11.44 29.23
CA GLN A 175 -7.07 12.82 29.05
C GLN A 175 -7.64 13.03 27.64
N ARG A 176 -8.81 13.68 27.59
CA ARG A 176 -9.43 14.13 26.35
C ARG A 176 -8.81 15.44 25.89
N ASN A 177 -7.79 15.35 25.06
CA ASN A 177 -7.10 16.49 24.46
C ASN A 177 -6.95 16.29 22.93
N ASN A 178 -6.01 16.99 22.29
CA ASN A 178 -5.75 16.91 20.85
C ASN A 178 -5.60 15.48 20.31
N HIS A 179 -5.17 14.54 21.16
CA HIS A 179 -5.02 13.16 20.77
C HIS A 179 -6.32 12.50 20.31
N TRP A 180 -7.46 12.91 20.87
CA TRP A 180 -8.79 12.45 20.44
C TRP A 180 -9.20 13.06 19.10
N TYR A 181 -8.83 14.31 18.83
CA TYR A 181 -9.13 14.95 17.55
C TYR A 181 -8.38 14.24 16.41
N TRP A 182 -7.11 13.89 16.63
CA TRP A 182 -6.33 13.11 15.66
C TRP A 182 -6.87 11.70 15.44
N LEU A 183 -7.30 11.02 16.52
CA LEU A 183 -7.96 9.72 16.39
C LEU A 183 -9.26 9.85 15.57
N GLY A 184 -10.08 10.86 15.88
CA GLY A 184 -11.33 11.13 15.16
C GLY A 184 -11.13 11.41 13.68
N LEU A 185 -10.07 12.16 13.32
CA LEU A 185 -9.70 12.36 11.91
C LEU A 185 -9.41 11.02 11.20
N GLY A 186 -8.64 10.14 11.84
CA GLY A 186 -8.33 8.83 11.30
C GLY A 186 -9.56 7.93 11.15
N ALA A 187 -10.39 7.88 12.19
CA ALA A 187 -11.65 7.12 12.19
C ALA A 187 -12.61 7.62 11.09
N ALA A 188 -12.86 8.92 11.01
CA ALA A 188 -13.72 9.50 9.97
C ALA A 188 -13.17 9.25 8.56
N ALA A 189 -11.85 9.34 8.37
CA ALA A 189 -11.22 9.00 7.10
C ALA A 189 -11.44 7.53 6.72
N VAL A 190 -11.36 6.59 7.68
CA VAL A 190 -11.72 5.18 7.45
C VAL A 190 -13.21 5.02 7.17
N GLY A 191 -14.08 5.73 7.90
CA GLY A 191 -15.53 5.73 7.67
C GLY A 191 -15.89 6.08 6.24
N MET A 192 -15.26 7.11 5.67
CA MET A 192 -15.39 7.48 4.26
C MET A 192 -14.75 6.46 3.31
N ALA A 193 -13.49 6.10 3.56
CA ALA A 193 -12.69 5.35 2.61
C ALA A 193 -13.13 3.88 2.51
N ALA A 194 -13.48 3.26 3.63
CA ALA A 194 -13.85 1.85 3.72
C ALA A 194 -15.37 1.63 3.85
N GLU A 195 -16.18 2.67 3.63
CA GLU A 195 -17.65 2.63 3.75
C GLU A 195 -18.08 1.97 5.08
N SER A 196 -17.61 2.56 6.18
CA SER A 196 -17.78 1.99 7.52
C SER A 196 -18.58 2.95 8.41
N PRO A 197 -19.91 2.80 8.49
CA PRO A 197 -20.77 3.64 9.31
C PRO A 197 -20.32 3.75 10.77
N GLN A 198 -19.87 2.64 11.37
CA GLN A 198 -19.41 2.59 12.77
C GLN A 198 -18.22 3.51 13.08
N HIS A 199 -17.47 3.96 12.07
CA HIS A 199 -16.32 4.85 12.24
C HIS A 199 -16.68 6.34 12.04
N TRP A 200 -17.97 6.66 11.90
CA TRP A 200 -18.52 8.02 11.97
C TRP A 200 -19.03 8.40 13.37
N GLU A 201 -19.27 7.39 14.22
CA GLU A 201 -19.91 7.51 15.54
C GLU A 201 -18.88 7.48 16.70
#